data_AF-X0BBC9-F1
#
_entry.id   AF-X0BBC9-F1
#
_cell.length_a   1.000
_cell.length_b   1.000
_cell.length_c   1.000
_cell.angle_alpha   90.00
_cell.angle_beta   90.00
_cell.angle_gamma   90.00
#
_symmetry.space_group_name_H-M   'P 1'
#
loop_
_entity.id
_entity.type
_entity.pdbx_description
1 polymer ?
#
loop_
_entity_poly.entity_id
_entity_poly.type
_entity_poly.pdbx_seq_one_letter_code
_entity_poly.pdbx_strand_id
1 'polypeptide(L)'
;MGKHFDKHPAKSMTSLIEAQIYQSPLILEAGWLVIGHVDEFVQFLPYQNDLGWTIAIADTQAPLALLKKAKDSGHGSTLVTSYPDLRQPEGFSFYDSSLENLTIDALLSDDDFLQTQKYAQKYIDHNLKLLLEEVPLPHNQVLRVPALFKNVTYPWPSNLDGIPPRLHRVAPGQRQLIAFLPAVINGVVIGSDYLAAKPWGPIVDGQDIFEEAVRDVYGQAGMKVHFVDDFMSHHVNGGEVHCGTNTLRDATVEWWS
;
A
#
# COMPACT_ATOMS: atom_id res chain seq x y z
N MET A 1 8.56 8.96 -8.95
CA MET A 1 9.07 9.27 -7.59
C MET A 1 7.96 9.87 -6.76
N GLY A 2 7.97 9.69 -5.43
CA GLY A 2 7.00 10.32 -4.53
C GLY A 2 7.46 11.71 -4.05
N LYS A 3 6.56 12.68 -3.98
CA LYS A 3 6.73 13.94 -3.25
C LYS A 3 5.87 13.92 -1.99
N HIS A 4 6.22 14.75 -1.01
CA HIS A 4 5.47 14.93 0.23
C HIS A 4 4.82 16.31 0.24
N PHE A 5 3.58 16.40 -0.26
CA PHE A 5 2.88 17.68 -0.47
C PHE A 5 3.76 18.66 -1.26
N ASP A 6 4.23 19.73 -0.63
CA ASP A 6 5.04 20.77 -1.27
C ASP A 6 6.54 20.41 -1.32
N LYS A 7 6.94 19.28 -0.72
CA LYS A 7 8.34 18.85 -0.64
C LYS A 7 8.64 17.80 -1.70
N HIS A 8 9.49 18.16 -2.64
CA HIS A 8 10.00 17.24 -3.66
C HIS A 8 11.19 16.42 -3.13
N PRO A 9 11.51 15.27 -3.77
CA PRO A 9 12.79 14.60 -3.57
C PRO A 9 13.96 15.58 -3.68
N ALA A 10 15.06 15.28 -2.98
CA ALA A 10 16.24 16.15 -2.96
C ALA A 10 16.69 16.51 -4.38
N LYS A 11 16.97 17.79 -4.62
CA LYS A 11 17.34 18.31 -5.94
C LYS A 11 18.54 17.56 -6.55
N SER A 12 19.51 17.16 -5.74
CA SER A 12 20.64 16.34 -6.21
C SER A 12 20.21 15.02 -6.82
N MET A 13 19.17 14.38 -6.27
CA MET A 13 18.63 13.12 -6.78
C MET A 13 17.79 13.35 -8.04
N THR A 14 16.91 14.36 -8.05
CA THR A 14 16.10 14.65 -9.24
C THR A 14 16.98 15.05 -10.42
N SER A 15 17.98 15.90 -10.20
CA SER A 15 18.94 16.29 -11.24
C SER A 15 19.79 15.13 -11.74
N LEU A 16 20.15 14.17 -10.87
CA LEU A 16 20.85 12.96 -11.29
C LEU A 16 19.98 12.11 -12.24
N ILE A 17 18.72 11.89 -11.90
CA ILE A 17 17.78 11.08 -12.70
C ILE A 17 17.46 11.79 -14.02
N GLU A 18 17.17 13.09 -13.98
CA GLU A 18 16.90 13.92 -15.17
C GLU A 18 18.10 13.92 -16.13
N ALA A 19 19.32 13.95 -15.61
CA ALA A 19 20.55 13.89 -16.42
C ALA A 19 20.73 12.54 -17.14
N GLN A 20 19.97 11.50 -16.80
CA GLN A 20 19.99 10.23 -17.55
C GLN A 20 19.19 10.29 -18.85
N ILE A 21 18.41 11.35 -19.10
CA ILE A 21 17.67 11.68 -20.35
C ILE A 21 16.66 10.67 -20.91
N TYR A 22 16.72 9.39 -20.55
CA TYR A 22 15.87 8.34 -21.11
C TYR A 22 14.60 8.07 -20.30
N GLN A 23 14.60 8.41 -19.01
CA GLN A 23 13.50 8.13 -18.10
C GLN A 23 13.17 9.37 -17.25
N SER A 24 12.38 10.28 -17.83
CA SER A 24 11.90 11.47 -17.14
C SER A 24 11.07 11.07 -15.91
N PRO A 25 11.37 11.60 -14.72
CA PRO A 25 10.68 11.20 -13.50
C PRO A 25 9.26 11.77 -13.45
N LEU A 26 8.25 10.90 -13.43
CA LEU A 26 6.90 11.27 -13.03
C LEU A 26 6.85 11.45 -11.49
N ILE A 27 6.29 12.56 -11.03
CA ILE A 27 6.17 12.88 -9.60
C ILE A 27 4.74 12.58 -9.11
N LEU A 28 4.63 11.65 -8.17
CA LEU A 28 3.38 11.24 -7.51
C LEU A 28 3.28 11.85 -6.12
N GLU A 29 2.07 12.11 -5.64
CA GLU A 29 1.81 12.55 -4.27
C GLU A 29 1.82 11.37 -3.31
N ALA A 30 2.85 11.28 -2.48
CA ALA A 30 3.02 10.23 -1.47
C ALA A 30 3.01 10.78 -0.04
N GLY A 31 2.92 12.11 0.17
CA GLY A 31 2.95 12.74 1.50
C GLY A 31 1.76 12.43 2.40
N TRP A 32 0.70 11.83 1.84
CA TRP A 32 -0.43 11.31 2.60
C TRP A 32 -0.08 10.02 3.36
N LEU A 33 1.06 9.39 3.07
CA LEU A 33 1.63 8.25 3.79
C LEU A 33 2.76 8.73 4.72
N VAL A 34 2.91 8.07 5.86
CA VAL A 34 3.93 8.42 6.87
C VAL A 34 5.34 8.08 6.42
N ILE A 35 5.52 6.93 5.75
CA ILE A 35 6.79 6.59 5.11
C ILE A 35 6.92 7.39 3.81
N GLY A 36 5.85 7.46 3.04
CA GLY A 36 5.70 8.41 1.94
C GLY A 36 6.42 7.95 0.67
N HIS A 37 6.35 6.65 0.40
CA HIS A 37 6.87 6.01 -0.79
C HIS A 37 5.75 5.61 -1.74
N VAL A 38 6.10 5.44 -3.02
CA VAL A 38 5.13 5.09 -4.08
C VAL A 38 4.81 3.60 -4.14
N ASP A 39 5.72 2.75 -3.67
CA ASP A 39 5.56 1.28 -3.60
C ASP A 39 4.51 0.85 -2.57
N GLU A 40 4.16 1.73 -1.63
CA GLU A 40 3.06 1.54 -0.68
C GLU A 40 1.67 1.53 -1.36
N PHE A 41 1.54 2.05 -2.59
CA PHE A 41 0.22 2.16 -3.24
C PHE A 41 0.21 1.96 -4.77
N VAL A 42 1.36 1.81 -5.44
CA VAL A 42 1.46 1.53 -6.88
C VAL A 42 2.43 0.37 -7.12
N GLN A 43 2.06 -0.52 -8.04
CA GLN A 43 2.90 -1.60 -8.57
C GLN A 43 2.63 -1.77 -10.07
N PHE A 44 3.58 -2.33 -10.81
CA PHE A 44 3.39 -2.68 -12.22
C PHE A 44 3.51 -4.19 -12.40
N LEU A 45 2.60 -4.76 -13.19
CA LEU A 45 2.48 -6.21 -13.37
C LEU A 45 2.54 -6.56 -14.87
N PRO A 46 3.17 -7.69 -15.25
CA PRO A 46 2.95 -8.26 -16.58
C PRO A 46 1.46 -8.45 -16.85
N TYR A 47 1.01 -8.17 -18.07
CA TYR A 47 -0.41 -8.25 -18.40
C TYR A 47 -0.60 -8.54 -19.89
N GLN A 48 -1.65 -9.30 -20.23
CA GLN A 48 -1.96 -9.63 -21.62
C GLN A 48 -2.76 -8.50 -22.29
N ASN A 49 -2.05 -7.45 -22.71
CA ASN A 49 -2.56 -6.34 -23.50
C ASN A 49 -1.47 -5.82 -24.46
N ASP A 50 -1.78 -4.77 -25.24
CA ASP A 50 -0.84 -4.17 -26.19
C ASP A 50 0.41 -3.56 -25.53
N LEU A 51 0.34 -3.25 -24.23
CA LEU A 51 1.47 -2.70 -23.46
C LEU A 51 2.38 -3.80 -22.87
N GLY A 52 1.88 -5.05 -22.76
CA GLY A 52 2.55 -6.15 -22.07
C GLY A 52 2.56 -6.03 -20.54
N TRP A 53 1.98 -4.97 -19.99
CA TRP A 53 1.92 -4.69 -18.55
C TRP A 53 0.68 -3.87 -18.20
N THR A 54 0.37 -3.84 -16.90
CA THR A 54 -0.68 -2.98 -16.34
C THR A 54 -0.24 -2.34 -15.02
N ILE A 55 -0.98 -1.32 -14.60
CA ILE A 55 -0.87 -0.72 -13.27
C ILE A 55 -1.72 -1.53 -12.30
N ALA A 56 -1.11 -1.95 -11.20
CA ALA A 56 -1.81 -2.31 -9.98
C ALA A 56 -1.74 -1.13 -9.01
N ILE A 57 -2.87 -0.75 -8.42
CA ILE A 57 -2.95 0.37 -7.49
C ILE A 57 -3.81 -0.01 -6.29
N ALA A 58 -3.44 0.49 -5.10
CA ALA A 58 -4.20 0.28 -3.88
C ALA A 58 -5.66 0.74 -4.08
N ASP A 59 -6.59 0.11 -3.37
CA ASP A 59 -8.01 0.46 -3.37
C ASP A 59 -8.61 0.20 -1.99
N THR A 60 -9.20 1.24 -1.40
CA THR A 60 -9.84 1.13 -0.08
C THR A 60 -11.29 0.69 -0.19
N GLN A 61 -11.90 0.80 -1.38
CA GLN A 61 -13.31 0.47 -1.56
C GLN A 61 -13.54 -1.05 -1.59
N ALA A 62 -12.69 -1.82 -2.28
CA ALA A 62 -12.75 -3.27 -2.33
C ALA A 62 -12.77 -3.95 -0.95
N PRO A 63 -11.81 -3.72 -0.03
CA PRO A 63 -11.82 -4.35 1.28
C PRO A 63 -12.99 -3.88 2.14
N LEU A 64 -13.40 -2.60 2.05
CA LEU A 64 -14.60 -2.12 2.74
C LEU A 64 -15.88 -2.82 2.24
N ALA A 65 -15.99 -3.10 0.94
CA ALA A 65 -17.12 -3.82 0.38
C ALA A 65 -17.14 -5.28 0.87
N LEU A 66 -15.98 -5.93 0.96
CA LEU A 66 -15.85 -7.29 1.52
C LEU A 66 -16.27 -7.34 2.99
N LEU A 67 -15.81 -6.39 3.79
CA LEU A 67 -16.19 -6.28 5.21
C LEU A 67 -17.70 -6.06 5.38
N LYS A 68 -18.30 -5.18 4.58
CA LYS A 68 -19.76 -4.95 4.59
C LYS A 68 -20.53 -6.21 4.21
N LYS A 69 -20.11 -6.90 3.15
CA LYS A 69 -20.71 -8.17 2.72
C LYS A 69 -20.62 -9.23 3.82
N ALA A 70 -19.48 -9.34 4.51
CA ALA A 70 -19.31 -10.25 5.63
C ALA A 70 -20.26 -9.91 6.79
N LYS A 71 -20.35 -8.63 7.16
CA LYS A 71 -21.32 -8.14 8.17
C LYS A 71 -22.76 -8.48 7.79
N ASP A 72 -23.17 -8.16 6.56
CA ASP A 72 -24.53 -8.40 6.06
C ASP A 72 -24.88 -9.90 6.01
N SER A 73 -23.86 -10.76 5.92
CA SER A 73 -23.99 -12.22 5.96
C SER A 73 -23.94 -12.80 7.38
N GLY A 74 -23.93 -11.96 8.42
CA GLY A 74 -23.97 -12.40 9.83
C GLY A 74 -22.61 -12.53 10.52
N HIS A 75 -21.52 -12.13 9.86
CA HIS A 75 -20.15 -12.25 10.38
C HIS A 75 -19.63 -10.98 11.06
N GLY A 76 -20.50 -10.05 11.45
CA GLY A 76 -20.12 -8.77 12.05
C GLY A 76 -19.27 -8.88 13.33
N SER A 77 -19.45 -9.96 14.12
CA SER A 77 -18.64 -10.23 15.32
C SER A 77 -17.26 -10.86 15.03
N THR A 78 -16.96 -11.18 13.78
CA THR A 78 -15.65 -11.74 13.39
C THR A 78 -14.56 -10.70 13.60
N LEU A 79 -13.39 -11.14 14.07
CA LEU A 79 -12.22 -10.27 14.20
C LEU A 79 -11.75 -9.80 12.83
N VAL A 80 -11.31 -8.54 12.75
CA VAL A 80 -10.84 -7.93 11.49
C VAL A 80 -9.53 -8.51 11.00
N THR A 81 -8.77 -9.13 11.90
CA THR A 81 -7.50 -9.79 11.59
C THR A 81 -7.48 -11.21 12.09
N SER A 82 -6.79 -12.06 11.34
CA SER A 82 -6.48 -13.44 11.68
C SER A 82 -5.07 -13.64 12.22
N TYR A 83 -4.29 -12.56 12.40
CA TYR A 83 -2.92 -12.65 12.90
C TYR A 83 -2.89 -13.33 14.29
N PRO A 84 -2.12 -14.42 14.47
CA PRO A 84 -2.04 -15.07 15.76
C PRO A 84 -1.21 -14.22 16.72
N ASP A 85 -1.65 -14.12 17.97
CA ASP A 85 -0.80 -13.65 19.08
C ASP A 85 -0.26 -12.23 18.90
N LEU A 86 -1.18 -11.28 18.76
CA LEU A 86 -0.92 -9.84 18.86
C LEU A 86 -0.44 -9.50 20.28
N ARG A 87 0.84 -9.70 20.55
CA ARG A 87 1.50 -9.17 21.75
C ARG A 87 2.29 -7.94 21.35
N GLN A 88 2.04 -6.83 22.02
CA GLN A 88 2.87 -5.62 21.98
C GLN A 88 4.34 -6.00 22.24
N PRO A 89 5.24 -5.97 21.24
CA PRO A 89 6.65 -6.16 21.52
C PRO A 89 7.29 -4.80 21.77
N GLU A 90 8.30 -4.77 22.63
CA GLU A 90 9.06 -3.54 22.84
C GLU A 90 9.78 -3.13 21.54
N GLY A 91 9.70 -1.83 21.20
CA GLY A 91 10.52 -1.23 20.13
C GLY A 91 9.87 -1.12 18.75
N PHE A 92 8.60 -1.49 18.57
CA PHE A 92 7.90 -1.36 17.29
C PHE A 92 7.15 -0.03 17.15
N SER A 93 7.30 0.63 16.01
CA SER A 93 6.86 2.03 15.83
C SER A 93 5.38 2.17 15.44
N PHE A 94 4.79 1.16 14.83
CA PHE A 94 3.44 1.22 14.26
C PHE A 94 2.54 0.04 14.64
N TYR A 95 2.93 -0.74 15.66
CA TYR A 95 2.08 -1.75 16.26
C TYR A 95 0.77 -1.13 16.78
N ASP A 96 -0.35 -1.84 16.61
CA ASP A 96 -1.67 -1.38 17.02
C ASP A 96 -2.39 -2.46 17.82
N SER A 97 -2.40 -2.30 19.16
CA SER A 97 -3.09 -3.23 20.07
C SER A 97 -4.60 -3.20 19.91
N SER A 98 -5.18 -2.18 19.25
CA SER A 98 -6.64 -2.18 19.05
C SER A 98 -7.09 -3.36 18.19
N LEU A 99 -6.21 -3.89 17.33
CA LEU A 99 -6.48 -5.06 16.49
C LEU A 99 -6.83 -6.33 17.28
N GLU A 100 -6.38 -6.46 18.54
CA GLU A 100 -6.53 -7.69 19.34
C GLU A 100 -7.98 -8.15 19.51
N ASN A 101 -8.93 -7.21 19.61
CA ASN A 101 -10.34 -7.51 19.85
C ASN A 101 -11.28 -6.77 18.90
N LEU A 102 -10.73 -6.23 17.80
CA LEU A 102 -11.50 -5.41 16.88
C LEU A 102 -12.32 -6.30 15.94
N THR A 103 -13.64 -6.15 16.01
CA THR A 103 -14.58 -6.87 15.14
C THR A 103 -14.90 -6.08 13.88
N ILE A 104 -15.41 -6.77 12.85
CA ILE A 104 -15.90 -6.13 11.61
C ILE A 104 -16.97 -5.08 11.95
N ASP A 105 -17.90 -5.37 12.85
CA ASP A 105 -18.95 -4.45 13.28
C ASP A 105 -18.38 -3.19 13.92
N ALA A 106 -17.42 -3.35 14.85
CA ALA A 106 -16.79 -2.23 15.53
C ALA A 106 -16.02 -1.36 14.53
N LEU A 107 -15.23 -1.97 13.64
CA LEU A 107 -14.47 -1.25 12.61
C LEU A 107 -15.38 -0.50 11.63
N LEU A 108 -16.45 -1.13 11.15
CA LEU A 108 -17.39 -0.48 10.22
C LEU A 108 -18.28 0.58 10.90
N SER A 109 -18.29 0.65 12.23
CA SER A 109 -18.99 1.69 13.00
C SER A 109 -18.07 2.86 13.39
N ASP A 110 -16.77 2.76 13.10
CA ASP A 110 -15.79 3.82 13.36
C ASP A 110 -15.80 4.85 12.21
N ASP A 111 -16.42 5.99 12.48
CA ASP A 111 -16.49 7.10 11.53
C ASP A 111 -15.09 7.64 11.15
N ASP A 112 -14.13 7.71 12.06
CA ASP A 112 -12.78 8.21 11.72
C ASP A 112 -12.02 7.23 10.83
N PHE A 113 -12.18 5.93 11.06
CA PHE A 113 -11.65 4.90 10.16
C PHE A 113 -12.23 5.03 8.74
N LEU A 114 -13.56 5.19 8.62
CA LEU A 114 -14.22 5.37 7.32
C LEU A 114 -13.81 6.67 6.63
N GLN A 115 -13.63 7.77 7.37
CA GLN A 115 -13.09 9.02 6.81
C GLN A 115 -11.62 8.87 6.41
N THR A 116 -10.84 8.07 7.14
CA THR A 116 -9.46 7.72 6.77
C THR A 116 -9.41 7.00 5.43
N GLN A 117 -10.31 6.05 5.18
CA GLN A 117 -10.33 5.32 3.90
C GLN A 117 -10.68 6.24 2.73
N LYS A 118 -11.63 7.17 2.93
CA LYS A 118 -11.97 8.20 1.94
C LYS A 118 -10.80 9.16 1.68
N TYR A 119 -10.07 9.54 2.72
CA TYR A 119 -8.88 10.36 2.60
C TYR A 119 -7.80 9.67 1.77
N ALA A 120 -7.49 8.41 2.06
CA ALA A 120 -6.54 7.61 1.27
C ALA A 120 -6.98 7.48 -0.19
N GLN A 121 -8.25 7.11 -0.41
CA GLN A 121 -8.80 6.89 -1.77
C GLN A 121 -8.67 8.14 -2.65
N LYS A 122 -8.87 9.33 -2.08
CA LYS A 122 -8.69 10.60 -2.80
C LYS A 122 -7.28 10.72 -3.40
N TYR A 123 -6.23 10.37 -2.66
CA TYR A 123 -4.85 10.45 -3.15
C TYR A 123 -4.50 9.31 -4.09
N ILE A 124 -5.01 8.11 -3.81
CA ILE A 124 -4.89 6.96 -4.72
C ILE A 124 -5.46 7.32 -6.09
N ASP A 125 -6.69 7.84 -6.16
CA ASP A 125 -7.33 8.21 -7.43
C ASP A 125 -6.65 9.40 -8.10
N HIS A 126 -6.16 10.37 -7.32
CA HIS A 126 -5.37 11.48 -7.86
C HIS A 126 -4.09 10.98 -8.55
N ASN A 127 -3.35 10.08 -7.91
CA ASN A 127 -2.13 9.52 -8.48
C ASN A 127 -2.42 8.58 -9.67
N LEU A 128 -3.51 7.80 -9.62
CA LEU A 128 -3.91 7.00 -10.78
C LEU A 128 -4.17 7.89 -11.99
N LYS A 129 -4.86 9.03 -11.78
CA LYS A 129 -5.10 9.98 -12.86
C LYS A 129 -3.78 10.47 -13.48
N LEU A 130 -2.80 10.85 -12.67
CA LEU A 130 -1.48 11.28 -13.16
C LEU A 130 -0.78 10.16 -13.94
N LEU A 131 -0.83 8.91 -13.46
CA LEU A 131 -0.25 7.77 -14.17
C LEU A 131 -0.91 7.56 -15.54
N LEU A 132 -2.22 7.61 -15.60
CA LEU A 132 -2.99 7.40 -16.84
C LEU A 132 -2.89 8.58 -17.83
N GLU A 133 -2.44 9.76 -17.40
CA GLU A 133 -2.10 10.86 -18.30
C GLU A 133 -0.82 10.58 -19.09
N GLU A 134 0.09 9.74 -18.57
CA GLU A 134 1.38 9.42 -19.18
C GLU A 134 1.38 8.16 -20.05
N VAL A 135 0.37 7.29 -19.90
CA VAL A 135 0.35 5.98 -20.55
C VAL A 135 -1.02 5.69 -21.16
N PRO A 136 -1.10 5.11 -22.37
CA PRO A 136 -2.36 4.84 -23.05
C PRO A 136 -3.05 3.56 -22.50
N LEU A 137 -3.09 3.40 -21.18
CA LEU A 137 -3.70 2.25 -20.51
C LEU A 137 -5.19 2.52 -20.28
N PRO A 138 -6.11 1.68 -20.79
CA PRO A 138 -7.53 1.80 -20.49
C PRO A 138 -7.82 1.60 -18.99
N HIS A 139 -8.73 2.41 -18.43
CA HIS A 139 -9.10 2.32 -17.01
C HIS A 139 -9.56 0.93 -16.55
N ASN A 140 -10.21 0.16 -17.42
CA ASN A 140 -10.69 -1.19 -17.12
C ASN A 140 -9.57 -2.26 -17.13
N GLN A 141 -8.35 -1.90 -17.50
CA GLN A 141 -7.19 -2.79 -17.41
C GLN A 141 -6.36 -2.53 -16.15
N VAL A 142 -6.65 -1.47 -15.38
CA VAL A 142 -6.01 -1.20 -14.09
C VAL A 142 -6.51 -2.18 -13.03
N LEU A 143 -5.58 -2.80 -12.29
CA LEU A 143 -5.90 -3.73 -11.23
C LEU A 143 -5.99 -3.00 -9.88
N ARG A 144 -7.15 -3.11 -9.22
CA ARG A 144 -7.41 -2.49 -7.92
C ARG A 144 -7.11 -3.48 -6.80
N VAL A 145 -6.04 -3.24 -6.04
CA VAL A 145 -5.54 -4.14 -4.99
C VAL A 145 -6.11 -3.73 -3.64
N PRO A 146 -6.81 -4.61 -2.90
CA PRO A 146 -7.36 -4.27 -1.59
C PRO A 146 -6.30 -3.77 -0.61
N ALA A 147 -6.52 -2.59 -0.04
CA ALA A 147 -5.68 -2.04 1.03
C ALA A 147 -6.52 -1.18 2.00
N LEU A 148 -6.26 -1.33 3.30
CA LEU A 148 -6.85 -0.49 4.34
C LEU A 148 -5.75 0.32 5.01
N PHE A 149 -6.10 1.53 5.47
CA PHE A 149 -5.15 2.45 6.07
C PHE A 149 -5.61 2.91 7.45
N LYS A 150 -4.66 3.19 8.35
CA LYS A 150 -4.91 3.83 9.64
C LYS A 150 -4.20 5.17 9.73
N ASN A 151 -4.78 6.05 10.51
CA ASN A 151 -4.25 7.39 10.73
C ASN A 151 -3.19 7.34 11.85
N VAL A 152 -1.95 7.71 11.51
CA VAL A 152 -0.82 7.79 12.45
C VAL A 152 -0.27 9.21 12.50
N THR A 153 -1.15 10.19 12.29
CA THR A 153 -0.81 11.60 12.40
C THR A 153 -0.46 11.93 13.84
N TYR A 154 0.83 11.91 14.16
CA TYR A 154 1.35 12.32 15.46
C TYR A 154 2.10 13.64 15.36
N PRO A 155 2.15 14.43 16.44
CA PRO A 155 3.08 15.54 16.55
C PRO A 155 4.49 14.98 16.77
N TRP A 156 5.08 14.39 15.71
CA TRP A 156 6.41 13.78 15.77
C TRP A 156 7.39 14.74 16.47
N PRO A 157 8.08 14.28 17.53
CA PRO A 157 9.00 15.13 18.26
C PRO A 157 10.10 15.59 17.31
N SER A 158 10.42 16.88 17.35
CA SER A 158 11.63 17.38 16.73
C SER A 158 12.82 16.74 17.44
N ASN A 159 13.73 16.12 16.69
CA ASN A 159 14.91 15.51 17.28
C ASN A 159 15.73 16.57 18.05
N LEU A 160 16.19 16.22 19.25
CA LEU A 160 17.01 17.10 20.10
C LEU A 160 18.45 17.29 19.58
N ASP A 161 18.84 16.54 18.55
CA ASP A 161 20.18 16.51 17.96
C ASP A 161 20.37 17.52 16.81
N GLY A 162 19.34 18.31 16.47
CA GLY A 162 19.39 19.29 15.38
C GLY A 162 19.30 18.68 13.98
N ILE A 163 19.13 17.36 13.86
CA ILE A 163 18.83 16.69 12.60
C ILE A 163 17.33 16.85 12.32
N PRO A 164 16.92 17.23 11.09
CA PRO A 164 15.52 17.24 10.73
C PRO A 164 14.87 15.90 11.08
N PRO A 165 13.70 15.89 11.74
CA PRO A 165 13.03 14.64 12.08
C PRO A 165 12.76 13.87 10.79
N ARG A 166 12.96 12.53 10.83
CA ARG A 166 12.70 11.65 9.69
C ARG A 166 11.26 11.77 9.20
N LEU A 167 10.34 12.03 10.12
CA LEU A 167 8.92 12.23 9.85
C LEU A 167 8.56 13.71 10.00
N HIS A 168 7.90 14.26 9.00
CA HIS A 168 7.49 15.65 9.00
C HIS A 168 6.12 15.82 9.65
N ARG A 169 5.92 16.94 10.37
CA ARG A 169 4.59 17.38 10.77
C ARG A 169 3.78 17.72 9.52
N VAL A 170 2.57 17.16 9.44
CA VAL A 170 1.60 17.50 8.40
C VAL A 170 0.95 18.86 8.67
N ALA A 171 0.54 19.55 7.60
CA ALA A 171 -0.19 20.81 7.74
C ALA A 171 -1.58 20.60 8.36
N PRO A 172 -2.21 21.63 8.95
CA PRO A 172 -3.59 21.52 9.43
C PRO A 172 -4.54 20.97 8.35
N GLY A 173 -5.31 19.94 8.70
CA GLY A 173 -6.25 19.28 7.78
C GLY A 173 -5.63 18.18 6.89
N GLN A 174 -4.33 17.95 6.97
CA GLN A 174 -3.67 16.79 6.36
C GLN A 174 -3.55 15.63 7.36
N ARG A 175 -3.45 14.41 6.83
CA ARG A 175 -3.22 13.18 7.60
C ARG A 175 -1.99 12.47 7.06
N GLN A 176 -1.29 11.78 7.94
CA GLN A 176 -0.28 10.77 7.62
C GLN A 176 -0.86 9.39 7.92
N LEU A 177 -0.93 8.57 6.89
CA LEU A 177 -1.50 7.24 6.94
C LEU A 177 -0.41 6.17 6.86
N ILE A 178 -0.77 4.99 7.32
CA ILE A 178 0.03 3.77 7.13
C ILE A 178 -0.93 2.60 6.90
N ALA A 179 -0.43 1.49 6.36
CA ALA A 179 -1.21 0.27 6.21
C ALA A 179 -1.84 -0.15 7.55
N PHE A 180 -3.15 -0.44 7.54
CA PHE A 180 -3.89 -0.91 8.72
C PHE A 180 -3.66 -2.41 8.98
N LEU A 181 -3.60 -3.18 7.90
CA LEU A 181 -3.16 -4.57 7.82
C LEU A 181 -2.11 -4.66 6.69
N PRO A 182 -1.28 -5.72 6.63
CA PRO A 182 -0.21 -5.80 5.65
C PRO A 182 -0.65 -5.48 4.22
N ALA A 183 -0.03 -4.44 3.65
CA ALA A 183 -0.39 -3.91 2.34
C ALA A 183 0.23 -4.76 1.22
N VAL A 184 -0.54 -5.74 0.74
CA VAL A 184 -0.16 -6.71 -0.30
C VAL A 184 0.49 -6.08 -1.54
N ILE A 185 0.07 -4.88 -1.92
CA ILE A 185 0.61 -4.15 -3.09
C ILE A 185 2.13 -3.90 -3.01
N ASN A 186 2.66 -3.78 -1.79
CA ASN A 186 4.09 -3.62 -1.49
C ASN A 186 4.79 -4.99 -1.51
N GLY A 187 4.54 -5.77 -2.55
CA GLY A 187 5.15 -7.07 -2.84
C GLY A 187 6.14 -7.03 -4.02
N VAL A 188 6.64 -8.21 -4.40
CA VAL A 188 7.67 -8.37 -5.43
C VAL A 188 7.19 -9.27 -6.57
N VAL A 189 7.34 -8.79 -7.80
CA VAL A 189 7.08 -9.54 -9.03
C VAL A 189 8.31 -10.36 -9.44
N ILE A 190 8.18 -11.67 -9.58
CA ILE A 190 9.24 -12.58 -10.03
C ILE A 190 8.69 -13.49 -11.14
N GLY A 191 8.90 -13.10 -12.40
CA GLY A 191 8.32 -13.82 -13.53
C GLY A 191 6.78 -13.84 -13.45
N SER A 192 6.19 -15.03 -13.38
CA SER A 192 4.74 -15.24 -13.18
C SER A 192 4.32 -15.33 -11.72
N ASP A 193 5.24 -15.16 -10.77
CA ASP A 193 4.99 -15.28 -9.35
C ASP A 193 4.99 -13.90 -8.67
N TYR A 194 4.10 -13.71 -7.71
CA TYR A 194 4.01 -12.50 -6.91
C TYR A 194 4.22 -12.85 -5.44
N LEU A 195 5.30 -12.35 -4.85
CA LEU A 195 5.60 -12.51 -3.44
C LEU A 195 4.99 -11.33 -2.69
N ALA A 196 3.98 -11.59 -1.86
CA ALA A 196 3.21 -10.56 -1.18
C ALA A 196 3.24 -10.76 0.33
N ALA A 197 3.08 -9.67 1.08
CA ALA A 197 2.76 -9.77 2.50
C ALA A 197 1.44 -10.54 2.68
N LYS A 198 1.37 -11.40 3.68
CA LYS A 198 0.13 -12.08 4.06
C LYS A 198 -0.83 -11.02 4.65
N PRO A 199 -2.03 -10.83 4.10
CA PRO A 199 -2.90 -9.72 4.51
C PRO A 199 -3.50 -9.91 5.91
N TRP A 200 -3.56 -11.16 6.39
CA TRP A 200 -4.11 -11.50 7.72
C TRP A 200 -5.49 -10.89 7.95
N GLY A 201 -6.38 -11.03 6.96
CA GLY A 201 -7.74 -10.51 6.99
C GLY A 201 -8.70 -11.37 7.82
N PRO A 202 -9.99 -10.99 7.86
CA PRO A 202 -11.01 -11.72 8.62
C PRO A 202 -11.24 -13.12 8.06
N ILE A 203 -11.39 -14.11 8.95
CA ILE A 203 -11.78 -15.47 8.56
C ILE A 203 -13.30 -15.58 8.53
N VAL A 204 -13.88 -15.68 7.33
CA VAL A 204 -15.31 -15.89 7.10
C VAL A 204 -15.49 -17.26 6.45
N ASP A 205 -16.35 -18.09 7.02
CA ASP A 205 -16.60 -19.46 6.56
C ASP A 205 -15.33 -20.29 6.34
N GLY A 206 -14.33 -20.09 7.22
CA GLY A 206 -13.06 -20.81 7.19
C GLY A 206 -12.01 -20.27 6.21
N GLN A 207 -12.27 -19.12 5.57
CA GLN A 207 -11.38 -18.52 4.58
C GLN A 207 -11.04 -17.06 4.91
N ASP A 208 -9.78 -16.68 4.67
CA ASP A 208 -9.37 -15.26 4.72
C ASP A 208 -9.88 -14.55 3.46
N ILE A 209 -10.87 -13.68 3.66
CA ILE A 209 -11.56 -13.00 2.54
C ILE A 209 -10.66 -11.97 1.82
N PHE A 210 -9.59 -11.50 2.45
CA PHE A 210 -8.63 -10.60 1.80
C PHE A 210 -7.61 -11.40 0.99
N GLU A 211 -7.16 -12.55 1.47
CA GLU A 211 -6.33 -13.45 0.64
C GLU A 211 -7.05 -13.88 -0.64
N GLU A 212 -8.32 -14.25 -0.55
CA GLU A 212 -9.14 -14.63 -1.71
C GLU A 212 -9.23 -13.48 -2.71
N ALA A 213 -9.64 -12.29 -2.26
CA ALA A 213 -9.74 -11.12 -3.11
C ALA A 213 -8.41 -10.72 -3.76
N VAL A 214 -7.30 -10.86 -3.04
CA VAL A 214 -5.96 -10.63 -3.58
C VAL A 214 -5.64 -11.65 -4.68
N ARG A 215 -5.89 -12.94 -4.44
CA ARG A 215 -5.65 -13.98 -5.46
C ARG A 215 -6.47 -13.71 -6.72
N ASP A 216 -7.71 -13.25 -6.58
CA ASP A 216 -8.56 -12.89 -7.71
C ASP A 216 -8.00 -11.70 -8.51
N VAL A 217 -7.51 -10.66 -7.84
CA VAL A 217 -6.93 -9.47 -8.50
C VAL A 217 -5.65 -9.81 -9.25
N TYR A 218 -4.70 -10.48 -8.61
CA TYR A 218 -3.44 -10.85 -9.26
C TYR A 218 -3.62 -11.98 -10.27
N GLY A 219 -4.62 -12.84 -10.09
CA GLY A 219 -5.01 -13.87 -11.05
C GLY A 219 -5.46 -13.29 -12.39
N GLN A 220 -6.04 -12.09 -12.42
CA GLN A 220 -6.37 -11.38 -13.68
C GLN A 220 -5.13 -11.05 -14.51
N ALA A 221 -3.96 -10.89 -13.88
CA ALA A 221 -2.67 -10.74 -14.54
C ALA A 221 -1.97 -12.08 -14.84
N GLY A 222 -2.62 -13.21 -14.54
CA GLY A 222 -2.00 -14.54 -14.64
C GLY A 222 -0.92 -14.80 -13.58
N MET A 223 -0.90 -14.02 -12.51
CA MET A 223 0.13 -14.10 -11.46
C MET A 223 -0.24 -15.14 -10.40
N LYS A 224 0.75 -15.91 -9.95
CA LYS A 224 0.62 -16.81 -8.80
C LYS A 224 1.08 -16.11 -7.52
N VAL A 225 0.16 -15.89 -6.59
CA VAL A 225 0.46 -15.20 -5.31
C VAL A 225 1.01 -16.17 -4.25
N HIS A 226 2.15 -15.80 -3.68
CA HIS A 226 2.79 -16.44 -2.53
C HIS A 226 2.78 -15.46 -1.36
N PHE A 227 2.09 -15.83 -0.29
CA PHE A 227 2.01 -14.99 0.90
C PHE A 227 3.16 -15.29 1.86
N VAL A 228 3.80 -14.23 2.33
CA VAL A 228 4.87 -14.24 3.33
C VAL A 228 4.31 -13.62 4.61
N ASP A 229 4.46 -14.32 5.73
CA ASP A 229 4.22 -13.67 7.02
C ASP A 229 5.38 -12.74 7.33
N ASP A 230 5.15 -11.44 7.14
CA ASP A 230 6.08 -10.38 7.48
C ASP A 230 5.56 -9.48 8.61
N PHE A 231 4.42 -9.82 9.23
CA PHE A 231 3.67 -8.93 10.11
C PHE A 231 4.55 -8.35 11.23
N MET A 232 5.25 -9.22 11.96
CA MET A 232 6.11 -8.81 13.09
C MET A 232 7.50 -8.34 12.65
N SER A 233 7.89 -8.62 11.42
CA SER A 233 9.23 -8.29 10.91
C SER A 233 9.27 -6.92 10.23
N HIS A 234 8.24 -6.57 9.45
CA HIS A 234 8.19 -5.39 8.59
C HIS A 234 6.92 -4.56 8.83
N HIS A 235 5.72 -5.17 8.84
CA HIS A 235 4.45 -4.44 8.92
C HIS A 235 4.35 -3.52 10.14
N VAL A 236 4.64 -4.05 11.34
CA VAL A 236 4.62 -3.27 12.59
C VAL A 236 5.71 -2.18 12.68
N ASN A 237 6.66 -2.16 11.73
CA ASN A 237 7.66 -1.10 11.53
C ASN A 237 7.36 -0.21 10.31
N GLY A 238 6.21 -0.40 9.66
CA GLY A 238 5.72 0.48 8.61
C GLY A 238 6.16 0.13 7.19
N GLY A 239 6.67 -1.08 6.97
CA GLY A 239 6.97 -1.57 5.62
C GLY A 239 6.33 -2.93 5.37
N GLU A 240 6.51 -3.47 4.18
CA GLU A 240 6.09 -4.83 3.83
C GLU A 240 7.23 -5.54 3.10
N VAL A 241 6.95 -6.69 2.48
CA VAL A 241 7.90 -7.49 1.68
C VAL A 241 8.81 -6.63 0.78
N HIS A 242 8.27 -5.70 -0.02
CA HIS A 242 9.09 -4.89 -0.94
C HIS A 242 10.01 -3.91 -0.21
N CYS A 243 9.63 -3.40 0.96
CA CYS A 243 10.53 -2.58 1.79
C CYS A 243 11.76 -3.35 2.31
N GLY A 244 11.63 -4.67 2.51
CA GLY A 244 12.70 -5.54 2.99
C GLY A 244 13.49 -6.26 1.91
N THR A 245 13.11 -6.12 0.64
CA THR A 245 13.66 -6.91 -0.47
C THR A 245 14.03 -6.05 -1.67
N ASN A 246 14.80 -6.61 -2.60
CA ASN A 246 15.09 -5.98 -3.88
C ASN A 246 15.35 -7.05 -4.94
N THR A 247 15.20 -6.70 -6.21
CA THR A 247 15.41 -7.62 -7.34
C THR A 247 16.34 -6.98 -8.37
N LEU A 248 17.29 -7.77 -8.87
CA LEU A 248 18.00 -7.45 -10.10
C LEU A 248 17.23 -8.07 -11.27
N ARG A 249 17.01 -7.29 -12.32
CA ARG A 249 16.26 -7.71 -13.52
C ARG A 249 17.15 -7.61 -14.75
N ASP A 250 16.81 -8.36 -15.78
CA ASP A 250 17.44 -8.22 -17.08
C ASP A 250 17.24 -6.79 -17.59
N ALA A 251 18.34 -6.14 -17.96
CA ALA A 251 18.40 -4.79 -18.49
C ALA A 251 18.95 -4.77 -19.92
N THR A 252 18.90 -5.91 -20.61
CA THR A 252 19.37 -6.07 -21.99
C THR A 252 18.40 -5.36 -22.93
N VAL A 253 18.54 -4.04 -23.03
CA VAL A 253 17.90 -3.18 -24.01
C VAL A 253 18.94 -2.16 -24.48
N GLU A 254 19.01 -1.90 -25.78
CA GLU A 254 19.90 -0.87 -26.31
C GLU A 254 19.34 0.50 -25.93
N TRP A 255 20.00 1.19 -25.01
CA TRP A 255 19.58 2.52 -24.60
C TRP A 255 19.95 3.60 -25.64
N TRP A 256 20.93 3.33 -26.50
CA TRP A 256 21.45 4.29 -27.50
C TRP A 256 20.73 4.25 -28.86
N SER A 257 19.77 3.35 -29.04
CA SER A 257 19.08 3.13 -30.32
C SER A 257 17.89 4.04 -30.52
#